data_AF-A0A2D9I6Q5-F1
#
_entry.id   AF-A0A2D9I6Q5-F1
#
_cell.length_a   1.000
_cell.length_b   1.000
_cell.length_c   1.000
_cell.angle_alpha   90.00
_cell.angle_beta   90.00
_cell.angle_gamma   90.00
#
_symmetry.space_group_name_H-M   'P 1'
#
loop_
_entity.id
_entity.type
_entity.pdbx_description
1 polymer ?
#
loop_
_entity_poly.entity_id
_entity_poly.type
_entity_poly.pdbx_seq_one_letter_code
_entity_poly.pdbx_strand_id
1 'polypeptide(L)'
;MSGNLVLRQEFAAGDMLYHEGDDATAMYMIQAGSIEILKRGSDGFVDITEKRGPGQVLGELALLTSRPRTEGARAETASTVITIQRTRLNEKLKETDPFVKALFQILAQNLLSVMDQKNKFEQMASLEDLTQDEEVPSETNEK
;
A
#
# COMPACT_ATOMS: atom_id res chain seq x y z
N MET A 1 25.26 -6.04 -19.62
CA MET A 1 25.87 -5.58 -18.36
C MET A 1 24.87 -5.83 -17.25
N SER A 2 25.16 -6.77 -16.35
CA SER A 2 24.31 -7.11 -15.21
C SER A 2 24.39 -6.00 -14.15
N GLY A 3 23.71 -4.88 -14.40
CA GLY A 3 23.55 -3.83 -13.41
C GLY A 3 22.76 -4.36 -12.22
N ASN A 4 23.15 -3.98 -11.01
CA ASN A 4 22.55 -4.45 -9.77
C ASN A 4 21.03 -4.18 -9.80
N LEU A 5 20.21 -5.24 -9.72
CA LEU A 5 18.73 -5.19 -9.76
C LEU A 5 18.15 -4.35 -8.61
N VAL A 6 18.93 -4.25 -7.54
CA VAL A 6 18.54 -3.81 -6.23
C VAL A 6 19.51 -2.72 -5.77
N LEU A 7 18.95 -1.57 -5.40
CA LEU A 7 19.70 -0.48 -4.78
C LEU A 7 19.46 -0.54 -3.28
N ARG A 8 20.52 -0.49 -2.49
CA ARG A 8 20.41 -0.34 -1.05
C ARG A 8 20.24 1.15 -0.74
N GLN A 9 19.19 1.50 -0.01
CA GLN A 9 18.90 2.87 0.40
C GLN A 9 18.76 2.93 1.92
N GLU A 10 19.32 3.97 2.51
CA GLU A 10 19.29 4.22 3.95
C GLU A 10 18.39 5.43 4.24
N PHE A 11 17.66 5.35 5.34
CA PHE A 11 16.72 6.37 5.81
C PHE A 11 16.98 6.63 7.29
N ALA A 12 17.00 7.89 7.69
CA ALA A 12 17.01 8.28 9.10
C ALA A 12 15.62 8.10 9.71
N ALA A 13 15.55 8.06 11.05
CA ALA A 13 14.26 8.10 11.74
C ALA A 13 13.51 9.40 11.40
N GLY A 14 12.24 9.28 11.03
CA GLY A 14 11.38 10.36 10.57
C GLY A 14 11.33 10.54 9.05
N ASP A 15 12.26 9.96 8.28
CA ASP A 15 12.28 10.15 6.82
C ASP A 15 11.09 9.48 6.14
N MET A 16 10.51 10.17 5.15
CA MET A 16 9.46 9.61 4.30
C MET A 16 10.07 8.79 3.17
N LEU A 17 9.59 7.56 3.00
CA LEU A 17 9.93 6.71 1.86
C LEU A 17 9.08 7.09 0.64
N TYR A 18 7.79 7.37 0.89
CA TYR A 18 6.82 7.88 -0.08
C TYR A 18 5.55 8.33 0.65
N HIS A 19 4.76 9.17 -0.01
CA HIS A 19 3.48 9.64 0.50
C HIS A 19 2.31 8.87 -0.12
N GLU A 20 1.19 8.87 0.58
CA GLU A 20 -0.09 8.46 0.00
C GLU A 20 -0.42 9.35 -1.21
N GLY A 21 -0.92 8.75 -2.28
CA GLY A 21 -1.22 9.44 -3.54
C GLY A 21 -0.04 9.58 -4.52
N ASP A 22 1.20 9.31 -4.09
CA ASP A 22 2.36 9.36 -5.00
C ASP A 22 2.27 8.30 -6.11
N ASP A 23 2.80 8.61 -7.29
CA ASP A 23 3.00 7.62 -8.33
C ASP A 23 4.12 6.63 -7.96
N ALA A 24 3.84 5.33 -8.08
CA ALA A 24 4.80 4.30 -7.71
C ALA A 24 5.78 3.96 -8.85
N THR A 25 7.03 4.37 -8.66
CA THR A 25 8.18 4.05 -9.55
C THR A 25 9.05 2.90 -9.02
N ALA A 26 8.91 2.54 -7.74
CA ALA A 26 9.63 1.44 -7.08
C ALA A 26 8.80 0.77 -5.98
N MET A 27 9.26 -0.39 -5.51
CA MET A 27 8.83 -1.02 -4.25
C MET A 27 10.06 -1.25 -3.36
N TYR A 28 9.84 -1.45 -2.08
CA TYR A 28 10.91 -1.53 -1.09
C TYR A 28 10.77 -2.79 -0.25
N MET A 29 11.88 -3.48 -0.01
CA MET A 29 11.96 -4.56 0.97
C MET A 29 12.79 -4.08 2.15
N ILE A 30 12.24 -4.21 3.36
CA ILE A 30 12.92 -3.75 4.57
C ILE A 30 14.04 -4.73 4.91
N GLN A 31 15.27 -4.23 5.02
CA GLN A 31 16.43 -5.02 5.41
C GLN A 31 16.75 -4.86 6.91
N ALA A 32 16.57 -3.65 7.45
CA ALA A 32 16.76 -3.33 8.86
C ALA A 32 15.91 -2.11 9.26
N GLY A 33 15.56 -1.99 10.54
CA GLY A 33 14.75 -0.90 11.08
C GLY A 33 13.26 -1.22 11.16
N SER A 34 12.45 -0.17 11.33
CA SER A 34 10.99 -0.21 11.45
C SER A 34 10.39 0.94 10.65
N ILE A 35 9.35 0.65 9.88
CA ILE A 35 8.64 1.60 9.02
C ILE A 35 7.18 1.68 9.46
N GLU A 36 6.71 2.89 9.73
CA GLU A 36 5.30 3.19 9.97
C GLU A 36 4.55 3.35 8.64
N ILE A 37 3.38 2.73 8.57
CA ILE A 37 2.41 2.91 7.50
C ILE A 37 1.43 3.99 7.92
N LEU A 38 1.27 4.99 7.06
CA LEU A 38 0.49 6.19 7.32
C LEU A 38 -0.72 6.23 6.39
N LYS A 39 -1.90 6.54 6.91
CA LYS A 39 -3.10 6.74 6.09
C LYS A 39 -3.82 8.01 6.52
N ARG A 40 -4.31 8.78 5.55
CA ARG A 40 -5.11 9.97 5.85
C ARG A 40 -6.54 9.55 6.24
N GLY A 41 -6.96 9.91 7.45
CA GLY A 41 -8.33 9.77 7.92
C GLY A 41 -9.29 10.73 7.21
N SER A 42 -10.59 10.46 7.31
CA SER A 42 -11.65 11.31 6.73
C SER A 42 -11.73 12.70 7.40
N ASP A 43 -11.25 12.79 8.64
CA ASP A 43 -11.09 14.02 9.43
C ASP A 43 -9.86 14.85 9.03
N GLY A 44 -9.05 14.36 8.10
CA GLY A 44 -7.85 15.01 7.58
C GLY A 44 -6.58 14.75 8.40
N PHE A 45 -6.67 14.02 9.52
CA PHE A 45 -5.51 13.62 10.31
C PHE A 45 -4.79 12.43 9.67
N VAL A 46 -3.54 12.19 10.08
CA VAL A 46 -2.72 11.08 9.58
C VAL A 46 -2.58 10.05 10.69
N ASP A 47 -3.11 8.86 10.44
CA ASP A 47 -3.06 7.73 11.36
C ASP A 47 -1.91 6.79 11.04
N ILE A 48 -1.25 6.27 12.08
CA ILE A 48 -0.33 5.13 11.95
C ILE A 48 -1.17 3.86 12.01
N THR A 49 -1.31 3.18 10.88
CA THR A 49 -2.18 1.99 10.77
C THR A 49 -1.42 0.70 11.04
N GLU A 50 -0.12 0.67 10.78
CA GLU A 50 0.72 -0.51 10.91
C GLU A 50 2.20 -0.12 11.10
N LYS A 51 3.00 -1.04 11.66
CA LYS A 51 4.47 -0.99 11.66
C LYS A 51 5.01 -2.23 10.97
N ARG A 52 5.94 -2.03 10.04
CA ARG A 52 6.57 -3.11 9.28
C ARG A 52 8.09 -3.14 9.50
N GLY A 53 8.63 -4.35 9.59
CA GLY A 53 10.04 -4.63 9.87
C GLY A 53 10.71 -5.51 8.82
N PRO A 54 11.92 -6.03 9.12
CA PRO A 54 12.75 -6.75 8.16
C PRO A 54 12.05 -7.92 7.46
N GLY A 55 12.26 -8.05 6.16
CA GLY A 55 11.65 -9.07 5.30
C GLY A 55 10.29 -8.70 4.74
N GLN A 56 9.62 -7.67 5.28
CA GLN A 56 8.36 -7.18 4.73
C GLN A 56 8.58 -6.26 3.52
N VAL A 57 7.60 -6.24 2.63
CA VAL A 57 7.60 -5.45 1.40
C VAL A 57 6.61 -4.29 1.52
N LEU A 58 6.99 -3.17 0.92
CA LEU A 58 6.26 -1.92 0.91
C LEU A 58 6.02 -1.47 -0.52
N GLY A 59 4.78 -1.07 -0.80
CA GLY A 59 4.45 -0.39 -2.04
C GLY A 59 4.48 -1.30 -3.29
N GLU A 60 4.48 -2.60 -3.11
CA GLU A 60 4.36 -3.60 -4.17
C GLU A 60 3.08 -3.41 -4.97
N LEU A 61 1.99 -3.03 -4.32
CA LEU A 61 0.68 -2.91 -4.94
C LEU A 61 0.63 -1.78 -5.96
N ALA A 62 1.01 -0.58 -5.55
CA ALA A 62 1.06 0.56 -6.45
C ALA A 62 2.05 0.29 -7.62
N LEU A 63 3.15 -0.43 -7.36
CA LEU A 63 4.08 -0.84 -8.41
C LEU A 63 3.43 -1.82 -9.41
N LEU A 64 2.78 -2.87 -8.92
CA LEU A 64 2.17 -3.93 -9.75
C LEU A 64 0.94 -3.43 -10.53
N THR A 65 0.19 -2.49 -9.97
CA THR A 65 -1.06 -1.98 -10.56
C THR A 65 -0.91 -0.77 -11.44
N SER A 66 0.18 -0.01 -11.25
CA SER A 66 0.26 1.36 -11.79
C SER A 66 -0.87 2.27 -11.27
N ARG A 67 -1.40 1.99 -10.08
CA ARG A 67 -2.25 2.92 -9.32
C ARG A 67 -1.38 3.74 -8.35
N PRO A 68 -1.85 4.92 -7.90
CA PRO A 68 -1.17 5.69 -6.86
C PRO A 68 -0.98 4.90 -5.56
N ARG A 69 -0.05 5.36 -4.71
CA ARG A 69 0.12 4.84 -3.34
C ARG A 69 -1.18 4.97 -2.55
N THR A 70 -1.62 3.88 -1.93
CA THR A 70 -2.82 3.84 -1.08
C THR A 70 -2.55 4.18 0.39
N GLU A 71 -1.27 4.34 0.74
CA GLU A 71 -0.75 4.63 2.07
C GLU A 71 0.62 5.33 1.93
N GLY A 72 1.02 6.10 2.93
CA GLY A 72 2.37 6.63 3.08
C GLY A 72 3.24 5.67 3.89
N ALA A 73 4.56 5.84 3.78
CA ALA A 73 5.54 5.08 4.56
C ALA A 73 6.61 5.98 5.13
N ARG A 74 6.83 5.90 6.45
CA ARG A 74 7.81 6.70 7.20
C ARG A 74 8.73 5.82 8.02
N ALA A 75 10.02 6.07 8.01
CA ALA A 75 10.95 5.39 8.89
C ALA A 75 10.69 5.78 10.35
N GLU A 76 10.32 4.81 11.20
CA GLU A 76 10.21 5.02 12.64
C GLU A 76 11.61 5.08 13.29
N THR A 77 12.50 4.23 12.81
CA THR A 77 13.90 4.13 13.25
C THR A 77 14.82 4.26 12.04
N ALA A 78 16.11 4.48 12.27
CA ALA A 78 17.09 4.40 11.19
C ALA A 78 16.97 3.05 10.47
N SER A 79 16.70 3.11 9.16
CA SER A 79 16.24 1.96 8.39
C SER A 79 17.08 1.78 7.13
N THR A 80 17.25 0.52 6.73
CA THR A 80 17.86 0.14 5.46
C THR A 80 16.83 -0.62 4.66
N VAL A 81 16.65 -0.24 3.40
CA VAL A 81 15.77 -0.95 2.47
C VAL A 81 16.50 -1.34 1.19
N ILE A 82 15.97 -2.38 0.56
CA ILE A 82 16.30 -2.74 -0.81
C ILE A 82 15.22 -2.16 -1.72
N THR A 83 15.61 -1.27 -2.61
CA THR A 83 14.74 -0.62 -3.60
C THR A 83 14.75 -1.41 -4.91
N ILE A 84 13.56 -1.81 -5.35
CA ILE A 84 13.33 -2.50 -6.62
C ILE A 84 12.54 -1.56 -7.55
N GLN A 85 13.20 -1.03 -8.57
CA GLN A 85 12.60 -0.11 -9.52
C GLN A 85 11.71 -0.86 -10.54
N ARG A 86 10.60 -0.23 -10.95
CA ARG A 86 9.67 -0.75 -11.97
C ARG A 86 10.40 -1.14 -13.25
N THR A 87 11.26 -0.25 -13.73
CA THR A 87 12.03 -0.42 -14.96
C THR A 87 12.90 -1.68 -14.89
N ARG A 88 13.61 -1.88 -13.78
CA ARG A 88 14.47 -3.04 -13.55
C ARG A 88 13.68 -4.34 -13.38
N LEU A 89 12.57 -4.31 -12.66
CA LEU A 89 11.66 -5.46 -12.55
C LEU A 89 11.16 -5.88 -13.94
N ASN A 90 10.72 -4.91 -14.74
CA ASN A 90 10.22 -5.16 -16.10
C ASN A 90 11.32 -5.67 -17.04
N GLU A 91 12.55 -5.16 -16.94
CA GLU A 91 13.70 -5.69 -17.67
C GLU A 91 13.92 -7.17 -17.33
N LYS A 92 13.90 -7.53 -16.04
CA LYS A 92 14.10 -8.92 -15.62
C LYS A 92 12.98 -9.84 -16.04
N LEU A 93 11.72 -9.43 -15.90
CA LEU A 93 10.58 -10.21 -16.37
C LEU A 93 10.58 -10.43 -17.89
N LYS A 94 11.19 -9.55 -18.69
CA LYS A 94 11.38 -9.76 -20.14
C LYS A 94 12.43 -10.83 -20.45
N GLU A 95 13.48 -10.91 -19.63
CA GLU A 95 14.58 -11.89 -19.77
C GLU A 95 14.22 -13.27 -19.17
N THR A 96 13.09 -13.37 -18.48
CA THR A 96 12.70 -14.56 -17.71
C THR A 96 11.88 -15.53 -18.56
N ASP A 97 11.90 -16.80 -18.17
CA ASP A 97 11.09 -17.86 -18.79
C ASP A 97 9.59 -17.44 -18.88
N PRO A 98 8.92 -17.65 -20.04
CA PRO A 98 7.53 -17.25 -20.22
C PRO A 98 6.57 -17.82 -19.17
N PHE A 99 6.80 -19.04 -18.67
CA PHE A 99 5.98 -19.65 -17.61
C PHE A 99 6.12 -18.89 -16.30
N VAL A 100 7.34 -18.53 -15.89
CA VAL A 100 7.59 -17.77 -14.66
C VAL A 100 6.99 -16.36 -14.76
N LYS A 101 7.10 -15.73 -15.93
CA LYS A 101 6.45 -14.43 -16.20
C LYS A 101 4.93 -14.53 -16.09
N ALA A 102 4.31 -15.56 -16.69
CA ALA A 102 2.87 -15.78 -16.61
C ALA A 102 2.43 -16.04 -15.16
N LEU A 103 3.17 -16.87 -14.42
CA LEU A 103 2.90 -17.13 -13.00
C LEU A 103 2.95 -15.85 -12.17
N PHE A 104 3.97 -15.02 -12.36
CA PHE A 104 4.08 -13.72 -11.69
C PHE A 104 2.86 -12.81 -11.97
N GLN A 105 2.44 -12.74 -13.24
CA GLN A 105 1.27 -11.94 -13.64
C GLN A 105 -0.02 -12.46 -13.00
N ILE A 106 -0.20 -13.79 -12.94
CA ILE A 106 -1.36 -14.41 -12.28
C ILE A 106 -1.37 -14.08 -10.78
N LEU A 107 -0.23 -14.22 -10.10
CA LEU A 107 -0.14 -13.92 -8.67
C LEU A 107 -0.38 -12.43 -8.37
N ALA A 108 0.17 -11.53 -9.20
CA ALA A 108 -0.11 -10.10 -9.09
C ALA A 108 -1.60 -9.79 -9.29
N GLN A 109 -2.25 -10.44 -10.26
CA GLN A 109 -3.69 -10.29 -10.51
C GLN A 109 -4.55 -10.84 -9.35
N ASN A 110 -4.13 -11.93 -8.72
CA ASN A 110 -4.82 -12.51 -7.56
C ASN A 110 -4.73 -11.59 -6.35
N LEU A 111 -3.54 -11.07 -6.04
CA LEU A 111 -3.36 -10.07 -4.98
C LEU A 111 -4.29 -8.88 -5.19
N LEU A 112 -4.43 -8.45 -6.44
CA LEU A 112 -5.31 -7.35 -6.78
C LEU A 112 -6.78 -7.62 -6.52
N SER A 113 -7.25 -8.80 -6.93
CA SER A 113 -8.64 -9.20 -6.72
C SER A 113 -9.00 -9.18 -5.23
N VAL A 114 -8.12 -9.71 -4.38
CA VAL A 114 -8.32 -9.74 -2.92
C VAL A 114 -8.44 -8.33 -2.36
N MET A 115 -7.64 -7.39 -2.83
CA MET A 115 -7.68 -6.02 -2.35
C MET A 115 -8.87 -5.22 -2.83
N ASP A 116 -9.27 -5.37 -4.10
CA ASP A 116 -10.46 -4.70 -4.63
C ASP A 116 -11.73 -5.21 -3.91
N GLN A 117 -11.76 -6.48 -3.48
CA GLN A 117 -12.83 -7.01 -2.63
C GLN A 117 -12.84 -6.38 -1.24
N LYS A 118 -11.67 -6.26 -0.60
CA LYS A 118 -11.54 -5.64 0.73
C LYS A 118 -11.99 -4.18 0.71
N ASN A 119 -11.56 -3.39 -0.29
CA ASN A 119 -11.96 -1.99 -0.42
C ASN A 119 -13.48 -1.83 -0.62
N LYS A 120 -14.11 -2.70 -1.43
CA LYS A 120 -15.57 -2.69 -1.60
C LYS A 120 -16.30 -3.01 -0.29
N PHE A 121 -15.80 -3.99 0.46
CA PHE A 121 -16.37 -4.36 1.74
C PHE A 121 -16.26 -3.22 2.78
N GLU A 122 -15.10 -2.57 2.87
CA GLU A 122 -14.90 -1.40 3.76
C GLU A 122 -15.82 -0.22 3.38
N GLN A 123 -16.02 0.05 2.09
CA GLN A 123 -16.96 1.09 1.64
C GLN A 123 -18.42 0.75 1.98
N MET A 124 -18.84 -0.51 1.80
CA MET A 124 -20.20 -0.93 2.15
C MET A 124 -20.47 -0.80 3.66
N ALA A 125 -19.54 -1.26 4.50
CA ALA A 125 -19.66 -1.13 5.95
C ALA A 125 -19.75 0.33 6.42
N SER A 126 -19.03 1.26 5.77
CA SER A 126 -19.10 2.69 6.08
C SER A 126 -20.42 3.38 5.66
N LEU A 127 -21.13 2.82 4.67
CA LEU A 127 -22.42 3.36 4.21
C LEU A 127 -23.59 2.89 5.09
N GLU A 128 -23.51 1.68 5.63
CA GLU A 128 -24.56 1.14 6.52
C GLU A 128 -24.61 1.89 7.87
N ASP A 129 -23.48 2.34 8.40
CA ASP A 129 -23.40 3.11 9.66
C ASP A 129 -24.11 4.48 9.59
N LEU A 130 -24.17 5.10 8.40
CA LEU A 130 -24.86 6.39 8.18
C LEU A 130 -26.38 6.27 8.04
N THR A 131 -26.93 5.05 7.97
CA THR A 131 -28.37 4.82 7.79
C THR A 131 -29.14 4.54 9.08
N GLN A 132 -28.47 4.53 10.24
CA GLN A 132 -29.10 4.21 11.53
C GLN A 132 -29.59 5.42 12.36
N ASP A 133 -29.35 6.66 11.91
CA ASP A 133 -29.69 7.88 12.70
C ASP A 133 -30.97 8.63 12.24
N GLU A 134 -31.73 8.14 11.26
CA GLU A 134 -33.06 8.70 10.95
C GLU A 134 -34.20 7.97 11.70
N GLU A 135 -34.18 8.01 13.04
CA GLU A 135 -35.43 7.85 13.81
C GLU A 135 -36.26 9.14 13.68
N VAL A 136 -37.26 9.08 12.81
CA VAL A 136 -38.32 10.10 12.65
C VAL A 136 -38.93 10.40 14.04
N PRO A 137 -38.95 11.65 14.53
CA PRO A 137 -39.63 11.97 15.77
C PRO A 137 -41.11 11.66 15.63
N SER A 138 -41.59 10.69 16.41
CA SER A 138 -43.01 10.39 16.52
C SER A 138 -43.72 11.61 17.11
N GLU A 139 -44.46 12.36 16.29
CA GLU A 139 -45.42 13.36 16.77
C GLU A 139 -46.42 12.64 17.70
N THR A 140 -46.25 12.87 19.00
CA THR A 140 -47.16 12.37 20.01
C THR A 140 -48.40 13.25 20.01
N ASN A 141 -49.51 12.63 19.60
CA ASN A 141 -50.84 13.20 19.59
C ASN A 141 -51.35 13.31 21.04
N GLU A 142 -51.50 14.53 21.58
CA GLU A 142 -52.34 14.77 22.76
C GLU A 142 -53.28 15.97 22.54
N LYS A 143 -54.57 15.60 22.45
CA LYS A 143 -55.83 16.32 22.74
C LYS A 143 -55.85 17.84 22.80
#